data_AF-A0A8C1BWA3-F1
#
_entry.id   AF-A0A8C1BWA3-F1
#
_cell.length_a   1.000
_cell.length_b   1.000
_cell.length_c   1.000
_cell.angle_alpha   90.00
_cell.angle_beta   90.00
_cell.angle_gamma   90.00
#
_symmetry.space_group_name_H-M   'P 1'
#
loop_
_entity.id
_entity.type
_entity.pdbx_description
1 polymer ?
#
loop_
_entity_poly.entity_id
_entity_poly.type
_entity_poly.pdbx_seq_one_letter_code
_entity_poly.pdbx_strand_id
1 'polypeptide(L)'
;MLLRFCPLCKVKMRKNKGKTNTIEKEFMFEFKSGQHHCVLKVPLQFPLRENVNDLHGRIMLLHKIPCFVENDLKNSLVGFIERETLVDYDREAEAALQRLTNGEVDINTLTNSWAKAYSETTLEHARPEEPSWDEDFASVYHELIHSPASETLLNLEHSYFVSVSELISERDMELKKLQERQAAEMDKVMQELGKTLCDQDVNTVAAQHFDAQQVLENKWASELKQVTGIQKQEYQEWVMKLHRDLQNPNNSTINEEIKVQPGQLGEAGEAGARLFEEQRQLEESFTIHLGAQLKTMHNLRLVRSDVLDFCKHRRHSSSGVKLRRLQTALSLYSTSLCGLVLLVDNRVNSYSGIKRDFATVSRECTDFHFPRVDEQLDIIQQVVLYARAQRSSKQREQPEMPRNGGSEDKNKIMDRNSSNILPGEFYITRHSNLSEVHIVFHLCVDDNVRSGNITARDPAIMGLRNILKVCCTHDITTITIPLLLVHDMSEEMTIPWCLKRAELVFKCVKGFMMEMASWDGGISRTVQFLVPQSISEEMFYQLSNMLPQIFRVSSTLTLTSKR
;
A
#
# COMPACT_ATOMS: atom_id res chain seq x y z
N MET A 1 1.06 10.84 -10.79
CA MET A 1 -0.21 11.59 -10.69
C MET A 1 -0.68 11.96 -12.10
N LEU A 2 -1.51 11.13 -12.74
CA LEU A 2 -2.04 11.39 -14.09
C LEU A 2 -3.32 12.21 -13.93
N LEU A 3 -3.20 13.53 -14.11
CA LEU A 3 -4.34 14.46 -14.10
C LEU A 3 -5.24 14.15 -15.31
N ARG A 4 -6.36 13.49 -15.06
CA ARG A 4 -7.50 13.47 -15.99
C ARG A 4 -8.12 14.86 -15.98
N PHE A 5 -7.91 15.62 -17.05
CA PHE A 5 -8.63 16.87 -17.27
C PHE A 5 -10.11 16.60 -17.46
N CYS A 6 -10.93 17.12 -16.55
CA CYS A 6 -12.38 17.19 -16.69
C CYS A 6 -12.72 18.20 -17.81
N PRO A 7 -13.47 17.84 -18.87
CA PRO A 7 -13.68 18.73 -20.02
C PRO A 7 -14.70 19.87 -19.81
N LEU A 8 -15.16 20.11 -18.58
CA LEU A 8 -16.33 20.97 -18.32
C LEU A 8 -16.07 22.24 -17.49
N CYS A 9 -14.82 22.56 -17.15
CA CYS A 9 -14.51 23.83 -16.50
C CYS A 9 -14.41 24.97 -17.53
N LYS A 10 -15.55 25.61 -17.86
CA LYS A 10 -15.54 26.96 -18.46
C LYS A 10 -14.98 27.94 -17.43
N VAL A 11 -13.67 28.16 -17.47
CA VAL A 11 -12.99 29.19 -16.66
C VAL A 11 -13.52 30.57 -17.08
N LYS A 12 -14.37 31.18 -16.25
CA LYS A 12 -14.69 32.61 -16.35
C LYS A 12 -13.53 33.38 -15.69
N MET A 13 -12.50 33.69 -16.48
CA MET A 13 -11.44 34.62 -16.07
C MET A 13 -12.06 35.98 -15.69
N ARG A 14 -11.77 36.47 -14.47
CA ARG A 14 -12.12 37.84 -14.04
C ARG A 14 -11.53 38.82 -15.04
N LYS A 15 -12.37 39.71 -15.57
CA LYS A 15 -11.98 40.77 -16.53
C LYS A 15 -11.03 41.75 -15.85
N ASN A 16 -9.73 41.62 -16.10
CA ASN A 16 -8.79 42.72 -15.91
C ASN A 16 -9.15 43.84 -16.90
N LYS A 17 -9.49 45.02 -16.38
CA LYS A 17 -9.70 46.25 -17.16
C LYS A 17 -8.35 46.81 -17.64
N GLY A 18 -7.64 46.04 -18.46
CA GLY A 18 -6.53 46.54 -19.28
C GLY A 18 -7.09 47.07 -20.60
N LYS A 19 -6.54 48.19 -21.10
CA LYS A 19 -6.85 48.69 -22.45
C LYS A 19 -6.52 47.59 -23.46
N THR A 20 -7.53 46.89 -23.97
CA THR A 20 -7.38 45.92 -25.05
C THR A 20 -7.10 46.68 -26.33
N ASN A 21 -5.87 46.62 -26.83
CA ASN A 21 -5.55 47.06 -28.19
C ASN A 21 -6.32 46.16 -29.16
N THR A 22 -7.41 46.66 -29.71
CA THR A 22 -8.19 45.95 -30.72
C THR A 22 -7.52 46.13 -32.09
N ILE A 23 -7.16 45.03 -32.73
CA ILE A 23 -6.60 45.03 -34.09
C ILE A 23 -7.72 44.67 -35.06
N GLU A 24 -7.88 45.47 -36.10
CA GLU A 24 -8.84 45.24 -37.18
C GLU A 24 -8.22 44.31 -38.23
N LYS A 25 -8.91 43.21 -38.54
CA LYS A 25 -8.50 42.23 -39.55
C LYS A 25 -9.64 42.03 -40.55
N GLU A 26 -9.34 42.05 -41.84
CA GLU A 26 -10.32 41.92 -42.92
C GLU A 26 -10.64 40.43 -43.19
N PHE A 27 -11.88 40.02 -42.93
CA PHE A 27 -12.40 38.73 -43.36
C PHE A 27 -12.83 38.81 -44.82
N MET A 28 -12.33 37.89 -45.65
CA MET A 28 -12.68 37.77 -47.07
C MET A 28 -13.36 36.43 -47.34
N PHE A 29 -14.52 36.47 -47.99
CA PHE A 29 -15.26 35.28 -48.41
C PHE A 29 -15.72 35.40 -49.86
N GLU A 30 -15.34 34.43 -50.69
CA GLU A 30 -15.68 34.44 -52.11
C GLU A 30 -16.75 33.39 -52.41
N PHE A 31 -17.76 33.77 -53.19
CA PHE A 31 -18.81 32.86 -53.63
C PHE A 31 -19.34 33.19 -55.03
N LYS A 32 -19.91 32.19 -55.71
CA LYS A 32 -20.50 32.36 -57.04
C LYS A 32 -22.02 32.43 -56.95
N SER A 33 -22.61 33.39 -57.65
CA SER A 33 -24.06 33.50 -57.82
C SER A 33 -24.39 33.53 -59.32
N GLY A 34 -24.72 32.36 -59.88
CA GLY A 34 -24.84 32.17 -61.32
C GLY A 34 -23.51 32.34 -62.06
N GLN A 35 -23.42 33.29 -62.99
CA GLN A 35 -22.19 33.63 -63.72
C GLN A 35 -21.32 34.69 -63.02
N HIS A 36 -21.78 35.26 -61.90
CA HIS A 36 -21.08 36.32 -61.19
C HIS A 36 -20.22 35.76 -60.05
N HIS A 37 -18.97 36.21 -59.96
CA HIS A 37 -18.08 35.97 -58.82
C HIS A 37 -18.20 37.14 -57.84
N CYS A 38 -18.61 36.85 -56.60
CA CYS A 38 -18.84 37.84 -55.56
C CYS A 38 -17.81 37.67 -54.45
N VAL A 39 -17.24 38.78 -53.97
CA VAL A 39 -16.30 38.81 -52.86
C VAL A 39 -16.89 39.65 -51.74
N LEU A 40 -17.12 39.02 -50.59
CA LEU A 40 -17.52 39.66 -49.36
C LEU A 40 -16.27 40.05 -48.57
N LYS A 41 -16.21 41.31 -48.13
CA LYS A 41 -15.16 41.83 -47.24
C LYS A 41 -15.80 42.40 -45.99
N VAL A 42 -15.41 41.88 -44.83
CA VAL A 42 -15.93 42.32 -43.53
C VAL A 42 -14.77 42.60 -42.58
N PRO A 43 -14.60 43.85 -42.10
CA PRO A 43 -13.62 44.13 -41.05
C PRO A 43 -14.09 43.59 -39.71
N LEU A 44 -13.22 42.84 -39.02
CA LEU A 44 -13.47 42.26 -37.70
C LEU A 44 -12.44 42.74 -36.69
N GLN A 45 -12.88 43.08 -35.48
CA GLN A 45 -12.00 43.50 -34.40
C GLN A 45 -11.62 42.31 -33.51
N PHE A 46 -10.33 42.11 -33.29
CA PHE A 46 -9.78 41.07 -32.43
C PHE A 46 -9.20 41.66 -31.14
N PRO A 47 -9.35 40.98 -29.98
CA PRO A 47 -10.03 39.69 -29.79
C PRO A 47 -11.56 39.83 -29.91
N LEU A 48 -12.20 38.89 -30.61
CA LEU A 48 -13.62 38.93 -30.88
C LEU A 48 -14.42 38.76 -29.58
N ARG A 49 -15.26 39.74 -29.25
CA ARG A 49 -16.10 39.74 -28.03
C ARG A 49 -17.54 39.27 -28.28
N GLU A 50 -17.94 39.21 -29.54
CA GLU A 50 -19.30 38.86 -29.95
C GLU A 50 -19.43 37.36 -30.21
N ASN A 51 -20.65 36.83 -30.12
CA ASN A 51 -20.94 35.44 -30.47
C ASN A 51 -20.85 35.27 -32.00
N VAL A 52 -20.11 34.25 -32.44
CA VAL A 52 -19.87 33.98 -33.87
C VAL A 52 -21.17 33.73 -34.64
N ASN A 53 -22.20 33.14 -34.00
CA ASN A 53 -23.49 32.92 -34.66
C ASN A 53 -24.27 34.22 -34.87
N ASP A 54 -24.18 35.16 -33.93
CA ASP A 54 -24.83 36.47 -34.04
C ASP A 54 -24.14 37.33 -35.12
N LEU A 55 -22.81 37.26 -35.18
CA LEU A 55 -22.02 37.90 -36.23
C LEU A 55 -22.34 37.33 -37.62
N HIS A 56 -22.41 36.00 -37.74
CA HIS A 56 -22.81 35.32 -38.98
C HIS A 56 -24.20 35.77 -39.45
N GLY A 57 -25.19 35.77 -38.55
CA GLY A 57 -26.55 36.23 -38.85
C GLY A 57 -26.59 37.70 -39.29
N ARG A 58 -25.81 38.58 -38.65
CA ARG A 58 -25.68 39.99 -39.03
C ARG A 58 -25.08 40.16 -40.43
N ILE A 59 -24.02 39.41 -40.75
CA ILE A 59 -23.36 39.45 -42.05
C ILE A 59 -24.32 38.99 -43.16
N MET A 60 -25.06 37.89 -42.93
CA MET A 60 -26.09 37.39 -43.84
C MET A 60 -27.17 38.45 -44.14
N LEU A 61 -27.67 39.13 -43.09
CA LEU A 61 -28.73 40.12 -43.19
C LEU A 61 -28.26 41.42 -43.88
N LEU A 62 -27.10 41.96 -43.47
CA LEU A 62 -26.60 43.26 -43.93
C LEU A 62 -26.15 43.21 -45.40
N HIS A 63 -25.54 42.11 -45.83
CA HIS A 63 -25.00 41.95 -47.18
C HIS A 63 -25.96 41.21 -48.14
N LYS A 64 -27.18 40.87 -47.69
CA LYS A 64 -28.21 40.16 -48.47
C LYS A 64 -27.66 38.92 -49.19
N ILE A 65 -26.90 38.12 -48.45
CA ILE A 65 -26.18 36.96 -48.98
C ILE A 65 -27.18 35.83 -49.27
N PRO A 66 -27.11 35.14 -50.43
CA PRO A 66 -27.99 34.02 -50.72
C PRO A 66 -27.89 32.88 -49.70
N CYS A 67 -29.02 32.26 -49.35
CA CYS A 67 -29.06 31.20 -48.33
C CYS A 67 -28.26 29.94 -48.69
N PHE A 68 -27.97 29.69 -49.98
CA PHE A 68 -27.23 28.51 -50.40
C PHE A 68 -25.74 28.54 -50.01
N VAL A 69 -25.17 29.72 -49.71
CA VAL A 69 -23.77 29.86 -49.24
C VAL A 69 -23.67 30.00 -47.73
N GLU A 70 -24.79 29.94 -47.01
CA GLU A 70 -24.85 30.23 -45.58
C GLU A 70 -23.93 29.33 -44.75
N ASN A 71 -23.93 28.02 -45.04
CA ASN A 71 -23.09 27.05 -44.35
C ASN A 71 -21.60 27.24 -44.65
N ASP A 72 -21.25 27.53 -45.91
CA ASP A 72 -19.86 27.75 -46.31
C ASP A 72 -19.30 29.04 -45.73
N LEU A 73 -20.12 30.10 -45.70
CA LEU A 73 -19.79 31.36 -45.05
C LEU A 73 -19.57 31.16 -43.55
N LYS A 74 -20.45 30.40 -42.88
CA LYS A 74 -20.33 30.11 -41.45
C LYS A 74 -19.04 29.38 -41.13
N ASN A 75 -18.74 28.32 -41.88
CA ASN A 75 -17.52 27.52 -41.69
C ASN A 75 -16.25 28.35 -41.97
N SER A 76 -16.27 29.16 -43.03
CA SER A 76 -15.15 30.05 -43.37
C SER A 76 -14.93 31.13 -42.30
N LEU A 77 -16.01 31.72 -41.77
CA LEU A 77 -15.95 32.73 -40.72
C LEU A 77 -15.43 32.15 -39.40
N VAL A 78 -15.93 30.98 -38.99
CA VAL A 78 -15.44 30.26 -37.79
C VAL A 78 -13.95 29.94 -37.95
N GLY A 79 -13.54 29.35 -39.08
CA GLY A 79 -12.15 29.00 -39.33
C GLY A 79 -11.22 30.21 -39.48
N PHE A 80 -11.72 31.37 -39.91
CA PHE A 80 -10.95 32.62 -39.89
C PHE A 80 -10.76 33.14 -38.47
N ILE A 81 -11.84 33.21 -37.67
CA ILE A 81 -11.79 33.67 -36.29
C ILE A 81 -10.87 32.79 -35.46
N GLU A 82 -10.97 31.46 -35.57
CA GLU A 82 -10.11 30.52 -34.85
C GLU A 82 -8.62 30.72 -35.21
N ARG A 83 -8.29 30.79 -36.51
CA ARG A 83 -6.91 31.02 -36.94
C ARG A 83 -6.36 32.35 -36.45
N GLU A 84 -7.09 33.44 -36.64
CA GLU A 84 -6.61 34.77 -36.23
C GLU A 84 -6.50 34.92 -34.71
N THR A 85 -7.38 34.24 -33.97
CA THR A 85 -7.32 34.19 -32.51
C THR A 85 -6.10 33.39 -32.03
N LEU A 86 -5.80 32.25 -32.66
CA LEU A 86 -4.59 31.48 -32.38
C LEU A 86 -3.32 32.28 -32.68
N VAL A 87 -3.26 32.96 -33.82
CA VAL A 87 -2.11 33.82 -34.19
C VAL A 87 -1.91 34.94 -33.17
N ASP A 88 -2.99 35.55 -32.68
CA ASP A 88 -2.88 36.58 -31.65
C ASP A 88 -2.39 36.01 -30.32
N TYR A 89 -2.86 34.82 -29.92
CA TYR A 89 -2.36 34.12 -28.73
C TYR A 89 -0.90 33.70 -28.85
N ASP A 90 -0.49 33.16 -30.00
CA ASP A 90 0.89 32.77 -30.26
C ASP A 90 1.81 33.99 -30.23
N ARG A 91 1.39 35.12 -30.81
CA ARG A 91 2.15 36.38 -30.74
C ARG A 91 2.28 36.89 -29.30
N GLU A 92 1.20 36.84 -28.51
CA GLU A 92 1.25 37.24 -27.10
C GLU A 92 2.14 36.30 -26.27
N ALA A 93 2.09 34.99 -26.53
CA ALA A 93 2.94 34.00 -25.89
C ALA A 93 4.42 34.19 -26.25
N GLU A 94 4.73 34.38 -27.53
CA GLU A 94 6.09 34.62 -28.01
C GLU A 94 6.66 35.93 -27.43
N ALA A 95 5.85 36.99 -27.39
CA ALA A 95 6.24 38.25 -26.74
C ALA A 95 6.50 38.06 -25.24
N ALA A 96 5.69 37.26 -24.54
CA ALA A 96 5.92 36.93 -23.14
C ALA A 96 7.21 36.11 -22.94
N LEU A 97 7.48 35.14 -23.81
CA LEU A 97 8.72 34.35 -23.81
C LEU A 97 9.96 35.21 -24.07
N GLN A 98 9.90 36.13 -25.03
CA GLN A 98 11.00 37.06 -25.31
C GLN A 98 11.29 37.97 -24.12
N ARG A 99 10.27 38.45 -23.41
CA ARG A 99 10.44 39.26 -22.19
C ARG A 99 11.11 38.46 -21.06
N LEU A 100 10.84 37.16 -20.98
CA LEU A 100 11.54 36.24 -20.07
C LEU A 100 13.00 36.03 -20.50
N THR A 101 13.27 35.82 -21.79
CA THR A 101 14.64 35.62 -22.32
C THR A 101 15.52 36.86 -22.17
N ASN A 102 14.93 38.06 -22.34
CA ASN A 102 15.66 39.33 -22.23
C ASN A 102 15.83 39.80 -20.77
N GLY A 103 15.31 39.05 -19.79
CA GLY A 103 15.42 39.40 -18.36
C GLY A 103 14.54 40.57 -17.92
N GLU A 104 13.56 40.99 -18.73
CA GLU A 104 12.62 42.06 -18.37
C GLU A 104 11.61 41.62 -17.30
N VAL A 105 11.46 40.30 -17.10
CA VAL A 105 10.56 39.70 -16.11
C VAL A 105 11.34 38.70 -15.26
N ASP A 106 11.36 38.91 -13.95
CA ASP A 106 11.97 37.98 -13.00
C ASP A 106 11.09 36.73 -12.81
N ILE A 107 11.65 35.56 -13.10
CA ILE A 107 11.02 34.25 -13.00
C ILE A 107 10.57 33.97 -11.56
N ASN A 108 11.35 34.39 -10.56
CA ASN A 108 11.01 34.14 -9.16
C ASN A 108 9.76 34.94 -8.76
N THR A 109 9.68 36.21 -9.17
CA THR A 109 8.50 37.05 -8.93
C THR A 109 7.25 36.49 -9.61
N LEU A 110 7.37 35.98 -10.85
CA LEU A 110 6.26 35.35 -11.56
C LEU A 110 5.81 34.04 -10.88
N THR A 111 6.77 33.21 -10.46
CA THR A 111 6.52 31.94 -9.77
C THR A 111 5.84 32.19 -8.43
N ASN A 112 6.30 33.18 -7.66
CA ASN A 112 5.69 33.57 -6.39
C ASN A 112 4.28 34.14 -6.59
N SER A 113 4.06 34.95 -7.63
CA SER A 113 2.73 35.47 -7.97
C SER A 113 1.77 34.34 -8.37
N TRP A 114 2.24 33.39 -9.17
CA TRP A 114 1.45 32.22 -9.58
C TRP A 114 1.16 31.29 -8.40
N ALA A 115 2.16 30.98 -7.56
CA ALA A 115 2.00 30.19 -6.35
C ALA A 115 1.00 30.84 -5.39
N LYS A 116 1.09 32.17 -5.20
CA LYS A 116 0.14 32.93 -4.40
C LYS A 116 -1.27 32.85 -4.97
N ALA A 117 -1.44 33.14 -6.27
CA ALA A 117 -2.75 33.06 -6.92
C ALA A 117 -3.32 31.64 -6.86
N TYR A 118 -2.52 30.61 -7.10
CA TYR A 118 -2.92 29.21 -6.99
C TYR A 118 -3.36 28.87 -5.57
N SER A 119 -2.58 29.23 -4.55
CA SER A 119 -2.92 28.99 -3.15
C SER A 119 -4.21 29.70 -2.75
N GLU A 120 -4.36 30.99 -3.08
CA GLU A 120 -5.57 31.77 -2.78
C GLU A 120 -6.81 31.18 -3.47
N THR A 121 -6.71 30.82 -4.74
CA THR A 121 -7.83 30.27 -5.53
C THR A 121 -8.18 28.85 -5.08
N THR A 122 -7.17 28.05 -4.71
CA THR A 122 -7.37 26.70 -4.19
C THR A 122 -8.01 26.76 -2.81
N LEU A 123 -7.57 27.65 -1.92
CA LEU A 123 -8.19 27.86 -0.61
C LEU A 123 -9.63 28.40 -0.71
N GLU A 124 -9.93 29.26 -1.70
CA GLU A 124 -11.28 29.81 -1.91
C GLU A 124 -12.29 28.78 -2.43
N HIS A 125 -11.83 27.76 -3.17
CA HIS A 125 -12.70 26.79 -3.86
C HIS A 125 -12.52 25.33 -3.42
N ALA A 126 -11.48 25.00 -2.66
CA ALA A 126 -11.35 23.70 -2.02
C ALA A 126 -12.31 23.63 -0.83
N ARG A 127 -12.85 22.43 -0.58
CA ARG A 127 -13.48 22.17 0.71
C ARG A 127 -12.36 22.22 1.77
N PRO A 128 -12.58 22.86 2.93
CA PRO A 128 -11.68 22.68 4.07
C PRO A 128 -11.49 21.18 4.30
N GLU A 129 -10.25 20.71 4.37
CA GLU A 129 -9.98 19.35 4.84
C GLU A 129 -10.60 19.23 6.23
N GLU A 130 -11.55 18.31 6.39
CA GLU A 130 -12.14 18.04 7.69
C GLU A 130 -11.01 17.50 8.58
N PRO A 131 -10.78 18.07 9.78
CA PRO A 131 -9.74 17.59 10.67
C PRO A 131 -10.02 16.12 11.00
N SER A 132 -9.14 15.25 10.51
CA SER A 132 -9.21 13.82 10.77
C SER A 132 -8.47 13.55 12.07
N TRP A 133 -9.19 13.07 13.07
CA TRP A 133 -8.61 12.68 14.35
C TRP A 133 -7.44 11.68 14.16
N ASP A 134 -7.53 10.80 13.15
CA ASP A 134 -6.47 9.84 12.82
C ASP A 134 -5.20 10.52 12.27
N GLU A 135 -5.34 11.58 11.48
CA GLU A 135 -4.19 12.33 10.91
C GLU A 135 -3.51 13.19 11.97
N ASP A 136 -4.31 13.83 12.83
CA ASP A 136 -3.81 14.60 13.97
C ASP A 136 -3.02 13.69 14.93
N PHE A 137 -3.59 12.53 15.28
CA PHE A 137 -2.90 11.55 16.14
C PHE A 137 -1.61 11.04 15.49
N ALA A 138 -1.64 10.71 14.19
CA ALA A 138 -0.47 10.25 13.46
C ALA A 138 0.67 11.28 13.47
N SER A 139 0.35 12.55 13.23
CA SER A 139 1.31 13.64 13.24
C SER A 139 1.92 13.84 14.64
N VAL A 140 1.08 13.87 15.68
CA VAL A 140 1.53 14.02 17.06
C VAL A 140 2.40 12.86 17.51
N TYR A 141 2.01 11.63 17.21
CA TYR A 141 2.81 10.45 17.53
C TYR A 141 4.18 10.48 16.84
N HIS A 142 4.21 10.84 15.54
CA HIS A 142 5.45 10.94 14.79
C HIS A 142 6.41 11.98 15.39
N GLU A 143 5.92 13.14 15.82
CA GLU A 143 6.75 14.13 16.51
C GLU A 143 7.31 13.59 17.84
N LEU A 144 6.47 12.93 18.64
CA LEU A 144 6.86 12.43 19.95
C LEU A 144 7.83 11.25 19.89
N ILE A 145 7.68 10.32 18.94
CA ILE A 145 8.59 9.17 18.82
C ILE A 145 9.99 9.58 18.35
N HIS A 146 10.12 10.75 17.70
CA HIS A 146 11.42 11.36 17.37
C HIS A 146 11.97 12.27 18.48
N SER A 147 11.24 12.40 19.59
CA SER A 147 11.63 13.20 20.75
C SER A 147 12.21 12.32 21.88
N PRO A 148 12.75 12.92 22.96
CA PRO A 148 13.13 12.19 24.17
C PRO A 148 12.00 11.39 24.82
N ALA A 149 10.74 11.66 24.48
CA ALA A 149 9.58 10.95 25.01
C ALA A 149 9.37 9.54 24.40
N SER A 150 10.17 9.16 23.41
CA SER A 150 10.11 7.85 22.73
C SER A 150 10.20 6.66 23.68
N GLU A 151 11.06 6.73 24.69
CA GLU A 151 11.17 5.67 25.69
C GLU A 151 9.89 5.54 26.53
N THR A 152 9.27 6.67 26.91
CA THR A 152 8.02 6.67 27.67
C THR A 152 6.86 6.06 26.85
N LEU A 153 6.76 6.40 25.56
CA LEU A 153 5.80 5.81 24.63
C LEU A 153 5.96 4.29 24.59
N LEU A 154 7.16 3.81 24.28
CA LEU A 154 7.44 2.38 24.12
C LEU A 154 7.27 1.59 25.43
N ASN A 155 7.59 2.19 26.58
CA ASN A 155 7.38 1.57 27.88
C ASN A 155 5.88 1.40 28.19
N LEU A 156 5.06 2.40 27.87
CA LEU A 156 3.61 2.30 28.02
C LEU A 156 3.04 1.21 27.12
N GLU A 157 3.40 1.20 25.84
CA GLU A 157 2.96 0.13 24.94
C GLU A 157 3.46 -1.26 25.36
N HIS A 158 4.64 -1.35 25.97
CA HIS A 158 5.16 -2.61 26.53
C HIS A 158 4.33 -3.06 27.74
N SER A 159 3.91 -2.15 28.61
CA SER A 159 3.04 -2.49 29.74
C SER A 159 1.69 -3.07 29.28
N TYR A 160 1.10 -2.49 28.23
CA TYR A 160 -0.12 -3.00 27.61
C TYR A 160 0.09 -4.37 26.95
N PHE A 161 1.23 -4.58 26.28
CA PHE A 161 1.62 -5.89 25.74
C PHE A 161 1.70 -6.98 26.82
N VAL A 162 2.32 -6.68 27.97
CA VAL A 162 2.41 -7.63 29.10
C VAL A 162 1.02 -7.98 29.61
N SER A 163 0.16 -6.98 29.82
CA SER A 163 -1.22 -7.18 30.28
C SER A 163 -2.04 -8.04 29.31
N VAL A 164 -1.97 -7.79 28.00
CA VAL A 164 -2.67 -8.60 26.99
C VAL A 164 -2.10 -10.02 26.93
N SER A 165 -0.79 -10.18 27.04
CA SER A 165 -0.14 -11.49 27.05
C SER A 165 -0.58 -12.35 28.24
N GLU A 166 -0.76 -11.75 29.42
CA GLU A 166 -1.29 -12.43 30.61
C GLU A 166 -2.73 -12.90 30.40
N LEU A 167 -3.60 -12.04 29.87
CA LEU A 167 -4.99 -12.39 29.54
C LEU A 167 -5.08 -13.52 28.51
N ILE A 168 -4.21 -13.48 27.49
CA ILE A 168 -4.10 -14.56 26.50
C ILE A 168 -3.67 -15.87 27.17
N SER A 169 -2.70 -15.81 28.08
CA SER A 169 -2.25 -16.99 28.82
C SER A 169 -3.34 -17.57 29.72
N GLU A 170 -4.17 -16.73 30.35
CA GLU A 170 -5.31 -17.17 31.16
C GLU A 170 -6.38 -17.85 30.30
N ARG A 171 -6.72 -17.24 29.15
CA ARG A 171 -7.59 -17.85 28.13
C ARG A 171 -7.11 -19.23 27.73
N ASP A 172 -5.83 -19.34 27.34
CA ASP A 172 -5.26 -20.58 26.82
C ASP A 172 -5.26 -21.68 27.90
N MET A 173 -5.01 -21.31 29.16
CA MET A 173 -5.10 -22.23 30.29
C MET A 173 -6.54 -22.72 30.52
N GLU A 174 -7.54 -21.84 30.51
CA GLU A 174 -8.94 -22.21 30.73
C GLU A 174 -9.51 -23.04 29.57
N LEU A 175 -9.17 -22.70 28.33
CA LEU A 175 -9.53 -23.51 27.15
C LEU A 175 -8.91 -24.90 27.23
N LYS A 176 -7.63 -25.00 27.62
CA LYS A 176 -6.96 -26.29 27.81
C LYS A 176 -7.63 -27.14 28.91
N LYS A 177 -7.95 -26.55 30.06
CA LYS A 177 -8.68 -27.24 31.14
C LYS A 177 -10.06 -27.71 30.71
N LEU A 178 -10.75 -26.95 29.84
CA LEU A 178 -12.04 -27.37 29.29
C LEU A 178 -11.85 -28.57 28.35
N GLN A 179 -10.89 -28.50 27.43
CA GLN A 179 -10.57 -29.58 26.49
C GLN A 179 -10.18 -30.87 27.21
N GLU A 180 -9.36 -30.79 28.26
CA GLU A 180 -8.96 -31.96 29.07
C GLU A 180 -10.16 -32.60 29.77
N ARG A 181 -11.09 -31.80 30.31
CA ARG A 181 -12.33 -32.29 30.91
C ARG A 181 -13.24 -32.96 29.88
N GLN A 182 -13.41 -32.33 28.72
CA GLN A 182 -14.22 -32.85 27.62
C GLN A 182 -13.64 -34.15 27.07
N ALA A 183 -12.31 -34.25 26.92
CA ALA A 183 -11.64 -35.48 26.50
C ALA A 183 -11.89 -36.63 27.51
N ALA A 184 -11.70 -36.36 28.81
CA ALA A 184 -11.94 -37.35 29.86
C ALA A 184 -13.42 -37.79 29.97
N GLU A 185 -14.36 -36.89 29.70
CA GLU A 185 -15.79 -37.21 29.65
C GLU A 185 -16.13 -38.05 28.42
N MET A 186 -15.62 -37.67 27.24
CA MET A 186 -15.84 -38.41 26.00
C MET A 186 -15.26 -39.83 26.08
N ASP A 187 -14.09 -40.00 26.69
CA ASP A 187 -13.48 -41.32 26.93
C ASP A 187 -14.38 -42.22 27.79
N LYS A 188 -15.02 -41.67 28.82
CA LYS A 188 -15.97 -42.43 29.66
C LYS A 188 -17.21 -42.84 28.87
N VAL A 189 -17.78 -41.91 28.11
CA VAL A 189 -18.96 -42.16 27.27
C VAL A 189 -18.63 -43.23 26.21
N MET A 190 -17.46 -43.17 25.59
CA MET A 190 -16.99 -44.20 24.65
C MET A 190 -16.80 -45.58 25.29
N GLN A 191 -16.36 -45.66 26.56
CA GLN A 191 -16.20 -46.94 27.27
C GLN A 191 -17.54 -47.62 27.64
N GLU A 192 -18.59 -46.83 27.78
CA GLU A 192 -19.96 -47.26 28.10
C GLU A 192 -20.84 -47.44 26.86
N LEU A 193 -20.34 -47.06 25.69
CA LEU A 193 -21.01 -47.22 24.40
C LEU A 193 -21.29 -48.70 24.11
N GLY A 194 -22.57 -49.01 23.82
CA GLY A 194 -23.02 -50.38 23.57
C GLY A 194 -23.21 -51.24 24.83
N LYS A 195 -22.94 -50.71 26.03
CA LYS A 195 -23.31 -51.33 27.32
C LYS A 195 -24.53 -50.65 27.92
N THR A 196 -24.39 -49.37 28.27
CA THR A 196 -25.39 -48.54 28.96
C THR A 196 -25.78 -47.31 28.15
N LEU A 197 -24.90 -46.83 27.26
CA LEU A 197 -25.09 -45.64 26.45
C LEU A 197 -25.22 -45.98 24.96
N CYS A 198 -25.96 -45.15 24.25
CA CYS A 198 -26.15 -45.25 22.81
C CYS A 198 -25.42 -44.13 22.05
N ASP A 199 -25.36 -44.27 20.72
CA ASP A 199 -24.75 -43.26 19.85
C ASP A 199 -25.43 -41.87 19.98
N GLN A 200 -26.71 -41.84 20.37
CA GLN A 200 -27.44 -40.60 20.58
C GLN A 200 -26.95 -39.84 21.83
N ASP A 201 -26.51 -40.56 22.86
CA ASP A 201 -25.92 -39.97 24.06
C ASP A 201 -24.55 -39.36 23.76
N VAL A 202 -23.73 -40.06 22.95
CA VAL A 202 -22.44 -39.55 22.45
C VAL A 202 -22.63 -38.23 21.70
N ASN A 203 -23.59 -38.20 20.76
CA ASN A 203 -23.88 -36.98 19.99
C ASN A 203 -24.39 -35.84 20.87
N THR A 204 -25.16 -36.15 21.93
CA THR A 204 -25.65 -35.14 22.88
C THR A 204 -24.50 -34.53 23.68
N VAL A 205 -23.57 -35.35 24.17
CA VAL A 205 -22.37 -34.90 24.87
C VAL A 205 -21.47 -34.08 23.95
N ALA A 206 -21.26 -34.54 22.71
CA ALA A 206 -20.48 -33.80 21.72
C ALA A 206 -21.09 -32.41 21.41
N ALA A 207 -22.42 -32.32 21.32
CA ALA A 207 -23.11 -31.04 21.14
C ALA A 207 -22.92 -30.11 22.36
N GLN A 208 -23.05 -30.65 23.58
CA GLN A 208 -22.79 -29.88 24.80
C GLN A 208 -21.33 -29.40 24.90
N HIS A 209 -20.38 -30.24 24.48
CA HIS A 209 -18.96 -29.86 24.44
C HIS A 209 -18.71 -28.73 23.46
N PHE A 210 -19.32 -28.81 22.27
CA PHE A 210 -19.24 -27.76 21.26
C PHE A 210 -19.81 -26.43 21.77
N ASP A 211 -21.02 -26.45 22.35
CA ASP A 211 -21.67 -25.26 22.90
C ASP A 211 -20.84 -24.64 24.04
N ALA A 212 -20.33 -25.46 24.97
CA ALA A 212 -19.50 -25.00 26.08
C ALA A 212 -18.18 -24.36 25.61
N GLN A 213 -17.55 -24.96 24.60
CA GLN A 213 -16.33 -24.41 23.99
C GLN A 213 -16.63 -23.07 23.31
N GLN A 214 -17.71 -22.99 22.53
CA GLN A 214 -18.09 -21.77 21.84
C GLN A 214 -18.43 -20.63 22.80
N VAL A 215 -19.14 -20.90 23.90
CA VAL A 215 -19.43 -19.90 24.95
C VAL A 215 -18.15 -19.37 25.58
N LEU A 216 -17.20 -20.26 25.91
CA LEU A 216 -15.93 -19.86 26.52
C LEU A 216 -15.07 -19.05 25.54
N GLU A 217 -14.95 -19.47 24.28
CA GLU A 217 -14.23 -18.73 23.24
C GLU A 217 -14.85 -17.34 23.01
N ASN A 218 -16.18 -17.24 22.94
CA ASN A 218 -16.87 -15.95 22.77
C ASN A 218 -16.67 -15.01 23.97
N LYS A 219 -16.69 -15.55 25.20
CA LYS A 219 -16.38 -14.77 26.41
C LYS A 219 -14.99 -14.13 26.29
N TRP A 220 -13.97 -14.93 26.02
CA TRP A 220 -12.59 -14.45 25.90
C TRP A 220 -12.40 -13.51 24.71
N ALA A 221 -13.05 -13.76 23.58
CA ALA A 221 -13.02 -12.85 22.44
C ALA A 221 -13.62 -11.47 22.79
N SER A 222 -14.70 -11.44 23.56
CA SER A 222 -15.33 -10.20 24.03
C SER A 222 -14.45 -9.47 25.04
N GLU A 223 -13.89 -10.17 26.03
CA GLU A 223 -12.99 -9.58 27.04
C GLU A 223 -11.72 -9.00 26.40
N LEU A 224 -11.07 -9.76 25.51
CA LEU A 224 -9.93 -9.26 24.73
C LEU A 224 -10.33 -8.08 23.87
N LYS A 225 -11.53 -8.06 23.28
CA LYS A 225 -12.03 -6.91 22.51
C LYS A 225 -12.19 -5.66 23.35
N GLN A 226 -12.79 -5.80 24.52
CA GLN A 226 -13.01 -4.70 25.44
C GLN A 226 -11.70 -4.11 25.97
N VAL A 227 -10.83 -4.95 26.54
CA VAL A 227 -9.50 -4.51 27.02
C VAL A 227 -8.73 -3.86 25.86
N THR A 228 -8.77 -4.53 24.71
CA THR A 228 -8.31 -4.06 23.39
C THR A 228 -8.58 -2.57 23.12
N GLY A 229 -9.87 -2.27 23.13
CA GLY A 229 -10.40 -0.96 22.77
C GLY A 229 -10.09 0.09 23.83
N ILE A 230 -10.16 -0.27 25.12
CA ILE A 230 -9.83 0.64 26.23
C ILE A 230 -8.37 1.05 26.16
N GLN A 231 -7.44 0.08 26.04
CA GLN A 231 -6.02 0.38 25.92
C GLN A 231 -5.72 1.28 24.73
N LYS A 232 -6.36 1.02 23.57
CA LYS A 232 -6.21 1.86 22.38
C LYS A 232 -6.63 3.30 22.66
N GLN A 233 -7.83 3.50 23.22
CA GLN A 233 -8.35 4.83 23.50
C GLN A 233 -7.50 5.58 24.54
N GLU A 234 -7.17 4.93 25.66
CA GLU A 234 -6.35 5.51 26.72
C GLU A 234 -4.98 5.94 26.21
N TYR A 235 -4.33 5.07 25.41
CA TYR A 235 -3.04 5.39 24.81
C TYR A 235 -3.13 6.61 23.91
N GLN A 236 -4.11 6.64 23.00
CA GLN A 236 -4.28 7.74 22.06
C GLN A 236 -4.56 9.07 22.78
N GLU A 237 -5.41 9.08 23.80
CA GLU A 237 -5.68 10.26 24.64
C GLU A 237 -4.43 10.71 25.41
N TRP A 238 -3.66 9.76 25.95
CA TRP A 238 -2.43 10.02 26.68
C TRP A 238 -1.34 10.62 25.78
N VAL A 239 -1.14 10.10 24.56
CA VAL A 239 -0.19 10.63 23.57
C VAL A 239 -0.51 12.08 23.24
N MET A 240 -1.78 12.40 22.97
CA MET A 240 -2.23 13.76 22.69
C MET A 240 -2.04 14.69 23.89
N LYS A 241 -2.26 14.18 25.11
CA LYS A 241 -2.01 14.94 26.33
C LYS A 241 -0.52 15.22 26.55
N LEU A 242 0.33 14.21 26.38
CA LEU A 242 1.78 14.34 26.51
C LEU A 242 2.36 15.38 25.56
N HIS A 243 1.91 15.39 24.29
CA HIS A 243 2.31 16.40 23.33
C HIS A 243 1.93 17.82 23.77
N ARG A 244 0.69 18.02 24.20
CA ARG A 244 0.25 19.33 24.73
C ARG A 244 1.07 19.77 25.94
N ASP A 245 1.41 18.84 26.83
CA ASP A 245 2.18 19.13 28.03
C ASP A 245 3.63 19.51 27.69
N LEU A 246 4.23 18.89 26.68
CA LEU A 246 5.59 19.21 26.20
C LEU A 246 5.67 20.54 25.44
N GLN A 247 4.61 20.91 24.72
CA GLN A 247 4.52 22.21 24.03
C GLN A 247 4.29 23.39 24.99
N ASN A 248 3.89 23.13 26.25
CA ASN A 248 3.65 24.16 27.25
C ASN A 248 4.95 24.56 27.98
N PRO A 249 5.49 25.79 27.77
CA PRO A 249 6.77 26.21 28.35
C PRO A 249 6.76 26.36 29.89
N ASN A 250 5.58 26.35 30.52
CA ASN A 250 5.43 26.44 31.98
C ASN A 250 5.57 25.08 32.70
N ASN A 251 5.73 23.96 31.97
CA ASN A 251 5.77 22.60 32.51
C ASN A 251 7.20 22.01 32.48
N SER A 252 8.18 22.78 32.99
CA SER A 252 9.61 22.43 32.92
C SER A 252 10.00 21.14 33.66
N THR A 253 9.22 20.73 34.66
CA THR A 253 9.44 19.51 35.45
C THR A 253 9.29 18.22 34.63
N ILE A 254 8.32 18.13 33.72
CA ILE A 254 8.12 16.95 32.87
C ILE A 254 9.24 16.82 31.83
N ASN A 255 9.66 17.96 31.27
CA ASN A 255 10.79 18.02 30.36
C ASN A 255 12.11 17.61 31.03
N GLU A 256 12.30 17.94 32.31
CA GLU A 256 13.44 17.47 33.10
C GLU A 256 13.29 15.98 33.49
N GLU A 257 12.14 15.50 33.96
CA GLU A 257 11.93 14.09 34.31
C GLU A 257 12.12 13.13 33.12
N ILE A 258 11.64 13.49 31.92
CA ILE A 258 11.84 12.70 30.69
C ILE A 258 13.32 12.77 30.24
N LYS A 259 14.00 13.91 30.40
CA LYS A 259 15.44 14.04 30.10
C LYS A 259 16.36 13.41 31.14
N VAL A 260 15.89 13.21 32.38
CA VAL A 260 16.65 12.71 33.53
C VAL A 260 16.43 11.21 33.76
N GLN A 261 15.54 10.57 32.99
CA GLN A 261 15.39 9.11 32.92
C GLN A 261 16.22 8.36 31.82
N PRO A 262 17.41 8.78 31.36
CA PRO A 262 18.28 7.84 30.66
C PRO A 262 18.92 6.91 31.71
N GLY A 263 18.31 5.74 31.93
CA GLY A 263 19.01 4.55 32.46
C GLY A 263 19.31 4.48 33.96
N GLN A 264 18.35 4.80 34.84
CA GLN A 264 18.45 4.44 36.28
C GLN A 264 17.43 3.37 36.69
N LEU A 265 17.44 2.24 35.98
CA LEU A 265 17.06 0.95 36.57
C LEU A 265 18.25 0.02 36.34
N GLY A 266 18.88 -0.36 37.44
CA GLY A 266 20.17 -1.01 37.45
C GLY A 266 20.26 -2.17 36.47
N GLU A 267 21.35 -2.16 35.71
CA GLU A 267 22.09 -3.37 35.38
C GLU A 267 22.48 -4.06 36.70
N ALA A 268 21.50 -4.65 37.39
CA ALA A 268 21.78 -5.74 38.29
C ALA A 268 22.30 -6.85 37.39
N GLY A 269 23.62 -6.99 37.34
CA GLY A 269 24.30 -8.01 36.56
C GLY A 269 23.76 -9.39 36.93
N GLU A 270 22.80 -9.89 36.16
CA GLU A 270 22.66 -11.31 35.94
C GLU A 270 23.78 -11.73 34.98
N ALA A 271 25.01 -11.73 35.50
CA ALA A 271 26.19 -12.38 34.92
C ALA A 271 26.05 -13.93 34.95
N GLY A 272 24.84 -14.43 34.74
CA GLY A 272 24.45 -15.84 34.88
C GLY A 272 23.29 -16.27 33.99
N ALA A 273 22.64 -15.37 33.24
CA ALA A 273 21.77 -15.77 32.15
C ALA A 273 22.65 -16.29 31.02
N ARG A 274 22.85 -17.61 31.03
CA ARG A 274 23.57 -18.38 30.02
C ARG A 274 23.31 -17.78 28.65
N LEU A 275 24.40 -17.49 27.94
CA LEU A 275 24.49 -17.41 26.48
C LEU A 275 23.95 -18.73 25.89
N PHE A 276 22.68 -19.04 26.11
CA PHE A 276 21.95 -20.01 25.32
C PHE A 276 21.94 -19.41 23.94
N GLU A 277 22.87 -19.93 23.13
CA GLU A 277 22.95 -19.82 21.69
C GLU A 277 21.69 -19.17 21.13
N GLU A 278 21.73 -17.86 20.86
CA GLU A 278 20.96 -17.36 19.73
C GLU A 278 21.42 -18.25 18.58
N GLN A 279 20.63 -19.26 18.24
CA GLN A 279 20.88 -20.13 17.10
C GLN A 279 21.30 -19.19 15.99
N ARG A 280 22.58 -19.27 15.56
CA ARG A 280 23.12 -18.38 14.53
C ARG A 280 22.14 -18.39 13.38
N GLN A 281 21.34 -17.33 13.25
CA GLN A 281 20.41 -17.20 12.15
C GLN A 281 21.31 -17.13 10.92
N LEU A 282 21.12 -18.07 10.00
CA LEU A 282 21.86 -18.05 8.75
C LEU A 282 21.32 -16.87 7.95
N GLU A 283 22.18 -15.87 7.83
CA GLU A 283 21.87 -14.61 7.20
C GLU A 283 23.07 -14.13 6.40
N GLU A 284 22.82 -13.71 5.17
CA GLU A 284 23.81 -13.05 4.33
C GLU A 284 23.21 -11.82 3.67
N SER A 285 23.98 -10.74 3.59
CA SER A 285 23.57 -9.47 3.00
C SER A 285 24.48 -9.09 1.84
N PHE A 286 23.89 -8.56 0.77
CA PHE A 286 24.54 -8.21 -0.48
C PHE A 286 24.14 -6.81 -0.92
N THR A 287 25.12 -6.00 -1.31
CA THR A 287 24.85 -4.72 -1.97
C THR A 287 24.96 -4.90 -3.48
N ILE A 288 23.89 -4.59 -4.19
CA ILE A 288 23.78 -4.75 -5.64
C ILE A 288 23.60 -3.39 -6.31
N HIS A 289 24.00 -3.32 -7.58
CA HIS A 289 23.74 -2.16 -8.43
C HIS A 289 22.89 -2.59 -9.63
N LEU A 290 21.72 -1.98 -9.79
CA LEU A 290 20.79 -2.27 -10.88
C LEU A 290 20.71 -1.07 -11.83
N GLY A 291 20.58 -1.34 -13.13
CA GLY A 291 20.48 -0.31 -14.16
C GLY A 291 21.64 -0.33 -15.16
N ALA A 292 21.34 0.02 -16.41
CA ALA A 292 22.32 0.05 -17.49
C ALA A 292 23.04 1.42 -17.59
N GLN A 293 22.29 2.51 -17.44
CA GLN A 293 22.80 3.89 -17.54
C GLN A 293 22.85 4.55 -16.16
N LEU A 294 21.71 4.62 -15.46
CA LEU A 294 21.63 5.08 -14.07
C LEU A 294 21.67 3.86 -13.14
N LYS A 295 22.79 3.65 -12.44
CA LYS A 295 22.93 2.54 -11.50
C LYS A 295 22.35 2.94 -10.14
N THR A 296 21.29 2.26 -9.70
CA THR A 296 20.74 2.41 -8.35
C THR A 296 21.29 1.33 -7.43
N MET A 297 21.65 1.71 -6.22
CA MET A 297 22.14 0.80 -5.19
C MET A 297 20.94 0.21 -4.44
N HIS A 298 20.91 -1.10 -4.26
CA HIS A 298 19.92 -1.79 -3.43
C HIS A 298 20.60 -2.84 -2.56
N ASN A 299 19.92 -3.22 -1.48
CA ASN A 299 20.38 -4.29 -0.60
C ASN A 299 19.53 -5.54 -0.82
N LEU A 300 20.17 -6.69 -0.91
CA LEU A 300 19.53 -7.99 -0.83
C LEU A 300 19.94 -8.65 0.46
N ARG A 301 19.03 -9.36 1.10
CA ARG A 301 19.30 -10.14 2.31
C ARG A 301 18.73 -11.53 2.11
N LEU A 302 19.47 -12.58 2.43
CA LEU A 302 18.98 -13.96 2.47
C LEU A 302 18.94 -14.38 3.93
N VAL A 303 17.79 -14.83 4.43
CA VAL A 303 17.58 -15.17 5.84
C VAL A 303 16.90 -16.53 5.96
N ARG A 304 17.39 -17.37 6.87
CA ARG A 304 16.72 -18.59 7.33
C ARG A 304 15.96 -18.32 8.64
N SER A 305 14.62 -18.28 8.59
CA SER A 305 13.77 -18.10 9.77
C SER A 305 12.33 -18.57 9.50
N ASP A 306 11.51 -18.65 10.53
CA ASP A 306 10.06 -18.72 10.38
C ASP A 306 9.50 -17.34 9.98
N VAL A 307 8.48 -17.32 9.11
CA VAL A 307 7.86 -16.08 8.61
C VAL A 307 7.20 -15.25 9.72
N LEU A 308 6.69 -15.90 10.75
CA LEU A 308 6.03 -15.25 11.88
C LEU A 308 7.02 -14.71 12.91
N ASP A 309 8.31 -15.07 12.85
CA ASP A 309 9.33 -14.50 13.75
C ASP A 309 9.48 -12.99 13.57
N PHE A 310 9.24 -12.48 12.35
CA PHE A 310 9.22 -11.04 12.05
C PHE A 310 8.01 -10.32 12.65
N CYS A 311 6.97 -11.08 13.01
CA CYS A 311 5.74 -10.56 13.58
C CYS A 311 5.76 -10.59 15.12
N LYS A 312 6.41 -11.60 15.72
CA LYS A 312 6.40 -11.87 17.17
C LYS A 312 7.32 -10.93 17.95
N HIS A 313 6.82 -10.45 19.08
CA HIS A 313 7.65 -9.81 20.09
C HIS A 313 8.33 -10.89 20.95
N ARG A 314 9.66 -10.85 21.09
CA ARG A 314 10.36 -11.78 22.00
C ARG A 314 10.02 -11.41 23.45
N ARG A 315 9.55 -12.40 24.23
CA ARG A 315 9.09 -12.24 25.63
C ARG A 315 10.21 -11.93 26.63
N HIS A 316 11.48 -12.07 26.24
CA HIS A 316 12.63 -11.78 27.10
C HIS A 316 13.35 -10.51 26.65
N SER A 317 13.57 -9.61 27.62
CA SER A 317 14.16 -8.29 27.48
C SER A 317 15.67 -8.33 27.22
N SER A 318 16.09 -8.91 26.09
CA SER A 318 17.43 -8.59 25.57
C SER A 318 17.39 -7.19 24.97
N SER A 319 18.48 -6.42 25.12
CA SER A 319 18.61 -5.04 24.61
C SER A 319 18.24 -4.90 23.13
N GLY A 320 18.40 -5.96 22.34
CA GLY A 320 18.04 -5.99 20.91
C GLY A 320 16.53 -5.93 20.61
N VAL A 321 15.65 -6.37 21.53
CA VAL A 321 14.18 -6.36 21.30
C VAL A 321 13.63 -4.94 21.37
N LYS A 322 14.09 -4.14 22.34
CA LYS A 322 13.73 -2.71 22.44
C LYS A 322 14.17 -1.93 21.20
N LEU A 323 15.35 -2.25 20.66
CA LEU A 323 15.89 -1.59 19.47
C LEU A 323 15.07 -1.86 18.20
N ARG A 324 14.68 -3.12 17.96
CA ARG A 324 13.85 -3.48 16.78
C ARG A 324 12.48 -2.81 16.85
N ARG A 325 11.85 -2.83 18.02
CA ARG A 325 10.56 -2.16 18.24
C ARG A 325 10.66 -0.66 18.02
N LEU A 326 11.70 0.00 18.55
CA LEU A 326 11.94 1.41 18.32
C LEU A 326 12.12 1.71 16.83
N GLN A 327 12.87 0.90 16.10
CA GLN A 327 13.08 1.08 14.65
C GLN A 327 11.76 1.03 13.87
N THR A 328 10.89 0.06 14.18
CA THR A 328 9.56 -0.05 13.58
C THR A 328 8.69 1.16 13.97
N ALA A 329 8.66 1.53 15.25
CA ALA A 329 7.89 2.69 15.73
C ALA A 329 8.32 4.02 15.06
N LEU A 330 9.62 4.24 14.91
CA LEU A 330 10.19 5.42 14.22
C LEU A 330 9.79 5.45 12.73
N SER A 331 9.60 4.28 12.12
CA SER A 331 9.36 4.16 10.69
C SER A 331 7.88 4.25 10.31
N LEU A 332 6.96 4.05 11.26
CA LEU A 332 5.51 3.88 11.04
C LEU A 332 4.83 4.97 10.21
N TYR A 333 5.21 6.23 10.40
CA TYR A 333 4.70 7.39 9.64
C TYR A 333 5.78 8.04 8.76
N SER A 334 6.86 7.31 8.50
CA SER A 334 7.97 7.74 7.64
C SER A 334 7.82 7.21 6.21
N THR A 335 8.75 7.60 5.34
CA THR A 335 8.92 7.05 3.98
C THR A 335 9.77 5.77 3.94
N SER A 336 9.84 5.02 5.04
CA SER A 336 10.69 3.82 5.15
C SER A 336 9.95 2.63 5.76
N LEU A 337 8.88 2.20 5.11
CA LEU A 337 8.05 1.10 5.60
C LEU A 337 8.62 -0.28 5.30
N CYS A 338 8.28 -1.24 6.17
CA CYS A 338 8.66 -2.66 6.05
C CYS A 338 7.44 -3.52 5.73
N GLY A 339 7.52 -4.29 4.65
CA GLY A 339 6.50 -5.22 4.21
C GLY A 339 6.91 -6.70 4.36
N LEU A 340 5.92 -7.58 4.52
CA LEU A 340 6.09 -9.03 4.57
C LEU A 340 5.10 -9.70 3.63
N VAL A 341 5.55 -10.65 2.80
CA VAL A 341 4.66 -11.48 1.98
C VAL A 341 4.31 -12.76 2.72
N LEU A 342 3.02 -12.93 3.04
CA LEU A 342 2.45 -14.12 3.63
C LEU A 342 1.62 -14.87 2.56
N LEU A 343 2.00 -16.11 2.28
CA LEU A 343 1.26 -16.96 1.34
C LEU A 343 0.03 -17.56 2.01
N VAL A 344 -1.13 -17.42 1.40
CA VAL A 344 -2.43 -17.80 1.97
C VAL A 344 -3.33 -18.50 0.95
N ASP A 345 -4.40 -19.14 1.45
CA ASP A 345 -5.47 -19.70 0.62
C ASP A 345 -6.45 -18.62 0.10
N ASN A 346 -7.43 -19.05 -0.69
CA ASN A 346 -8.39 -18.17 -1.37
C ASN A 346 -9.48 -17.54 -0.47
N ARG A 347 -9.52 -17.86 0.82
CA ARG A 347 -10.52 -17.34 1.76
C ARG A 347 -9.90 -16.21 2.59
N VAL A 348 -10.56 -15.07 2.61
CA VAL A 348 -10.22 -13.95 3.49
C VAL A 348 -10.80 -14.24 4.88
N ASN A 349 -10.00 -14.84 5.77
CA ASN A 349 -10.38 -15.17 7.15
C ASN A 349 -9.14 -15.43 8.03
N SER A 350 -9.33 -15.75 9.31
CA SER A 350 -8.25 -16.02 10.27
C SER A 350 -8.35 -17.39 10.96
N TYR A 351 -9.09 -18.36 10.39
CA TYR A 351 -9.46 -19.60 11.10
C TYR A 351 -8.53 -20.80 10.86
N SER A 352 -7.73 -20.81 9.80
CA SER A 352 -6.98 -21.99 9.38
C SER A 352 -5.54 -21.71 8.96
N GLY A 353 -4.66 -22.68 9.23
CA GLY A 353 -3.26 -22.69 8.82
C GLY A 353 -2.51 -21.45 9.30
N ILE A 354 -1.57 -20.99 8.47
CA ILE A 354 -0.71 -19.84 8.76
C ILE A 354 -1.48 -18.54 9.05
N LYS A 355 -2.71 -18.38 8.52
CA LYS A 355 -3.55 -17.21 8.79
C LYS A 355 -4.01 -17.16 10.24
N ARG A 356 -4.32 -18.31 10.83
CA ARG A 356 -4.70 -18.42 12.25
C ARG A 356 -3.51 -18.13 13.15
N ASP A 357 -2.35 -18.67 12.79
CA ASP A 357 -1.14 -18.49 13.59
C ASP A 357 -0.67 -17.03 13.52
N PHE A 358 -0.73 -16.41 12.32
CA PHE A 358 -0.54 -14.97 12.15
C PHE A 358 -1.54 -14.13 12.96
N ALA A 359 -2.84 -14.46 12.88
CA ALA A 359 -3.86 -13.73 13.64
C ALA A 359 -3.61 -13.83 15.15
N THR A 360 -3.19 -15.00 15.63
CA THR A 360 -2.79 -15.21 17.04
C THR A 360 -1.65 -14.28 17.43
N VAL A 361 -0.58 -14.24 16.63
CA VAL A 361 0.58 -13.35 16.88
C VAL A 361 0.15 -11.88 16.88
N SER A 362 -0.65 -11.45 15.90
CA SER A 362 -1.13 -10.06 15.82
C SER A 362 -2.06 -9.65 16.97
N ARG A 363 -2.60 -10.62 17.73
CA ARG A 363 -3.45 -10.36 18.91
C ARG A 363 -2.63 -10.30 20.20
N GLU A 364 -1.36 -10.69 20.21
CA GLU A 364 -0.52 -10.66 21.41
C GLU A 364 -0.22 -9.22 21.87
N CYS A 365 -0.34 -8.23 20.99
CA CYS A 365 -0.13 -6.82 21.29
C CYS A 365 -1.31 -5.99 20.79
N THR A 366 -1.67 -4.92 21.49
CA THR A 366 -2.70 -3.98 21.04
C THR A 366 -2.19 -3.13 19.89
N ASP A 367 -2.99 -2.98 18.83
CA ASP A 367 -2.70 -2.02 17.76
C ASP A 367 -3.33 -0.65 18.10
N PHE A 368 -2.46 0.34 18.29
CA PHE A 368 -2.83 1.68 18.71
C PHE A 368 -3.14 2.62 17.53
N HIS A 369 -2.81 2.21 16.30
CA HIS A 369 -2.84 3.09 15.12
C HIS A 369 -3.85 2.64 14.06
N PHE A 370 -4.05 1.33 13.92
CA PHE A 370 -4.91 0.73 12.91
C PHE A 370 -6.05 -0.07 13.56
N PRO A 371 -7.11 -0.38 12.80
CA PRO A 371 -8.11 -1.36 13.22
C PRO A 371 -7.49 -2.73 13.45
N ARG A 372 -8.12 -3.55 14.29
CA ARG A 372 -7.65 -4.91 14.56
C ARG A 372 -7.63 -5.76 13.30
N VAL A 373 -6.81 -6.82 13.28
CA VAL A 373 -6.72 -7.73 12.14
C VAL A 373 -8.09 -8.26 11.71
N ASP A 374 -8.95 -8.61 12.67
CA ASP A 374 -10.28 -9.15 12.38
C ASP A 374 -11.19 -8.11 11.70
N GLU A 375 -11.16 -6.86 12.17
CA GLU A 375 -11.90 -5.74 11.57
C GLU A 375 -11.36 -5.39 10.17
N GLN A 376 -10.03 -5.44 9.98
CA GLN A 376 -9.43 -5.26 8.66
C GLN A 376 -9.89 -6.35 7.68
N LEU A 377 -9.95 -7.61 8.11
CA LEU A 377 -10.41 -8.72 7.28
C LEU A 377 -11.88 -8.57 6.86
N ASP A 378 -12.75 -8.09 7.77
CA ASP A 378 -14.15 -7.79 7.46
C ASP A 378 -14.28 -6.70 6.38
N ILE A 379 -13.51 -5.61 6.52
CA ILE A 379 -13.46 -4.52 5.54
C ILE A 379 -12.96 -5.04 4.18
N ILE A 380 -11.90 -5.85 4.19
CA ILE A 380 -11.32 -6.43 2.97
C ILE A 380 -12.34 -7.33 2.28
N GLN A 381 -13.09 -8.14 3.01
CA GLN A 381 -14.12 -9.00 2.45
C GLN A 381 -15.22 -8.18 1.75
N GLN A 382 -15.64 -7.06 2.34
CA GLN A 382 -16.59 -6.13 1.70
C GLN A 382 -16.01 -5.50 0.42
N VAL A 383 -14.74 -5.10 0.44
CA VAL A 383 -14.05 -4.53 -0.72
C VAL A 383 -13.93 -5.54 -1.86
N VAL A 384 -13.62 -6.81 -1.54
CA VAL A 384 -13.56 -7.90 -2.53
C VAL A 384 -14.93 -8.08 -3.19
N LEU A 385 -16.01 -8.15 -2.40
CA LEU A 385 -17.37 -8.29 -2.92
C LEU A 385 -17.75 -7.12 -3.84
N TYR A 386 -17.46 -5.89 -3.42
CA TYR A 386 -17.70 -4.69 -4.23
C TYR A 386 -16.90 -4.70 -5.53
N ALA A 387 -15.61 -5.02 -5.48
CA ALA A 387 -14.75 -5.09 -6.66
C ALA A 387 -15.21 -6.16 -7.66
N ARG A 388 -15.71 -7.30 -7.18
CA ARG A 388 -16.30 -8.35 -8.04
C ARG A 388 -17.60 -7.89 -8.68
N ALA A 389 -18.50 -7.27 -7.92
CA ALA A 389 -19.75 -6.72 -8.46
C ALA A 389 -19.50 -5.73 -9.60
N GLN A 390 -18.52 -4.83 -9.43
CA GLN A 390 -18.10 -3.85 -10.44
C GLN A 390 -17.51 -4.47 -11.71
N ARG A 391 -16.81 -5.61 -11.59
CA ARG A 391 -16.28 -6.32 -12.77
C ARG A 391 -17.40 -7.02 -13.53
N SER A 392 -18.35 -7.62 -12.81
CA SER A 392 -19.50 -8.32 -13.41
C SER A 392 -20.45 -7.39 -14.17
N SER A 393 -20.68 -6.17 -13.68
CA SER A 393 -21.54 -5.19 -14.36
C SER A 393 -20.96 -4.72 -15.68
N LYS A 394 -19.66 -4.41 -15.73
CA LYS A 394 -18.95 -4.00 -16.95
C LYS A 394 -18.89 -5.09 -18.03
N GLN A 395 -18.95 -6.36 -17.62
CA GLN A 395 -18.95 -7.48 -18.55
C GLN A 395 -20.33 -7.69 -19.21
N ARG A 396 -21.42 -7.28 -18.54
CA ARG A 396 -22.79 -7.30 -19.07
C ARG A 396 -23.09 -6.16 -20.05
N GLU A 397 -22.31 -5.08 -20.04
CA GLU A 397 -22.50 -3.91 -20.93
C GLU A 397 -21.79 -4.04 -22.30
N GLN A 398 -21.05 -5.12 -22.55
CA GLN A 398 -20.49 -5.40 -23.89
C GLN A 398 -21.52 -6.16 -24.76
N PRO A 399 -21.77 -5.75 -26.01
CA PRO A 399 -22.67 -6.47 -26.91
C PRO A 399 -22.14 -7.88 -27.20
N GLU A 400 -22.99 -8.88 -27.00
CA GLU A 400 -22.67 -10.29 -27.26
C GLU A 400 -22.34 -10.51 -28.76
N MET A 401 -21.10 -10.89 -29.04
CA MET A 401 -20.77 -11.59 -30.29
C MET A 401 -21.08 -13.08 -30.10
N PRO A 402 -21.77 -13.74 -31.05
CA PRO A 402 -22.16 -15.13 -30.89
C PRO A 402 -20.91 -16.02 -30.91
N ARG A 403 -20.51 -16.53 -29.75
CA ARG A 403 -19.52 -17.60 -29.64
C ARG A 403 -20.25 -18.93 -29.50
N ASN A 404 -20.00 -19.80 -30.48
CA ASN A 404 -20.49 -21.18 -30.53
C ASN A 404 -20.18 -21.94 -29.23
N GLY A 405 -21.14 -22.81 -28.87
CA GLY A 405 -21.27 -23.48 -27.59
C GLY A 405 -20.11 -24.39 -27.15
N GLY A 406 -20.07 -24.61 -25.84
CA GLY A 406 -19.16 -25.55 -25.19
C GLY A 406 -18.63 -25.11 -23.80
N SER A 407 -18.95 -23.91 -23.33
CA SER A 407 -18.34 -23.34 -22.11
C SER A 407 -19.34 -22.89 -21.02
N GLU A 408 -20.51 -23.50 -20.93
CA GLU A 408 -21.44 -23.19 -19.83
C GLU A 408 -21.00 -23.78 -18.48
N ASP A 409 -20.30 -24.91 -18.49
CA ASP A 409 -19.90 -25.58 -17.23
C ASP A 409 -18.69 -24.94 -16.52
N LYS A 410 -17.81 -24.23 -17.24
CA LYS A 410 -16.67 -23.53 -16.61
C LYS A 410 -17.08 -22.22 -15.94
N ASN A 411 -18.08 -21.53 -16.47
CA ASN A 411 -18.56 -20.27 -15.89
C ASN A 411 -19.34 -20.48 -14.58
N LYS A 412 -20.05 -21.61 -14.42
CA LYS A 412 -20.79 -21.93 -13.18
C LYS A 412 -19.89 -22.22 -11.97
N ILE A 413 -18.62 -22.58 -12.17
CA ILE A 413 -17.68 -22.86 -11.06
C ILE A 413 -17.08 -21.58 -10.50
N MET A 414 -16.85 -20.55 -11.34
CA MET A 414 -16.30 -19.26 -10.91
C MET A 414 -17.30 -18.39 -10.13
N ASP A 415 -18.60 -18.57 -10.35
CA ASP A 415 -19.67 -17.86 -9.62
C ASP A 415 -19.90 -18.36 -8.19
N ARG A 416 -19.25 -19.46 -7.78
CA ARG A 416 -19.68 -20.18 -6.57
C ARG A 416 -19.24 -19.57 -5.24
N ASN A 417 -18.36 -18.55 -5.22
CA ASN A 417 -18.03 -17.76 -4.02
C ASN A 417 -17.44 -16.39 -4.40
N SER A 418 -18.29 -15.37 -4.56
CA SER A 418 -17.89 -13.99 -4.87
C SER A 418 -16.97 -13.35 -3.81
N SER A 419 -16.87 -13.95 -2.63
CA SER A 419 -16.01 -13.52 -1.52
C SER A 419 -14.56 -13.99 -1.63
N ASN A 420 -14.25 -14.91 -2.54
CA ASN A 420 -12.91 -15.51 -2.63
C ASN A 420 -11.98 -14.69 -3.53
N ILE A 421 -10.72 -14.65 -3.13
CA ILE A 421 -9.61 -14.10 -3.93
C ILE A 421 -9.07 -15.18 -4.86
N LEU A 422 -8.55 -14.77 -6.02
CA LEU A 422 -7.99 -15.71 -7.01
C LEU A 422 -6.48 -15.87 -6.80
N PRO A 423 -5.87 -17.00 -7.21
CA PRO A 423 -4.43 -17.15 -7.20
C PRO A 423 -3.72 -15.99 -7.90
N GLY A 424 -2.70 -15.43 -7.26
CA GLY A 424 -1.96 -14.25 -7.71
C GLY A 424 -2.59 -12.90 -7.35
N GLU A 425 -3.84 -12.86 -6.87
CA GLU A 425 -4.39 -11.69 -6.17
C GLU A 425 -3.88 -11.69 -4.71
N PHE A 426 -3.83 -10.51 -4.10
CA PHE A 426 -3.42 -10.35 -2.71
C PHE A 426 -4.25 -9.27 -2.03
N TYR A 427 -4.31 -9.32 -0.70
CA TYR A 427 -4.83 -8.25 0.14
C TYR A 427 -3.78 -7.80 1.14
N ILE A 428 -4.01 -6.63 1.75
CA ILE A 428 -3.04 -5.98 2.63
C ILE A 428 -3.68 -5.78 3.99
N THR A 429 -2.95 -6.12 5.06
CA THR A 429 -3.26 -5.67 6.41
C THR A 429 -2.12 -4.80 6.96
N ARG A 430 -2.47 -3.78 7.74
CA ARG A 430 -1.55 -2.78 8.32
C ARG A 430 -1.45 -2.99 9.82
N HIS A 431 -0.24 -2.85 10.36
CA HIS A 431 0.05 -3.13 11.76
C HIS A 431 1.08 -2.17 12.31
N SER A 432 0.84 -1.64 13.51
CA SER A 432 1.86 -0.95 14.30
C SER A 432 2.40 -1.84 15.43
N ASN A 433 1.73 -2.96 15.69
CA ASN A 433 1.90 -3.81 16.86
C ASN A 433 2.70 -5.10 16.56
N LEU A 434 3.34 -5.18 15.40
CA LEU A 434 4.23 -6.27 15.02
C LEU A 434 5.70 -5.83 15.20
N SER A 435 6.60 -6.80 15.38
CA SER A 435 7.99 -6.52 15.75
C SER A 435 8.78 -5.78 14.67
N GLU A 436 8.79 -6.26 13.42
CA GLU A 436 9.66 -5.75 12.34
C GLU A 436 8.90 -5.33 11.06
N VAL A 437 7.57 -5.43 11.07
CA VAL A 437 6.73 -5.34 9.87
C VAL A 437 5.58 -4.36 10.10
N HIS A 438 5.35 -3.49 9.13
CA HIS A 438 4.23 -2.55 9.14
C HIS A 438 3.06 -3.05 8.27
N ILE A 439 3.40 -3.79 7.20
CA ILE A 439 2.45 -4.16 6.15
C ILE A 439 2.60 -5.64 5.84
N VAL A 440 1.50 -6.39 5.91
CA VAL A 440 1.48 -7.80 5.51
C VAL A 440 0.68 -7.95 4.22
N PHE A 441 1.36 -8.42 3.18
CA PHE A 441 0.79 -8.78 1.89
C PHE A 441 0.37 -10.24 1.92
N HIS A 442 -0.93 -10.50 1.97
CA HIS A 442 -1.51 -11.84 1.95
C HIS A 442 -1.71 -12.28 0.52
N LEU A 443 -0.71 -12.96 -0.05
CA LEU A 443 -0.71 -13.43 -1.42
C LEU A 443 -1.46 -14.75 -1.55
N CYS A 444 -2.55 -14.76 -2.30
CA CYS A 444 -3.29 -15.98 -2.60
C CYS A 444 -2.45 -16.88 -3.51
N VAL A 445 -2.15 -18.07 -3.03
CA VAL A 445 -1.49 -19.13 -3.80
C VAL A 445 -2.37 -20.37 -3.83
N ASP A 446 -2.20 -21.17 -4.88
CA ASP A 446 -2.79 -22.50 -4.97
C ASP A 446 -1.70 -23.57 -4.87
N ASP A 447 -2.11 -24.84 -4.86
CA ASP A 447 -1.17 -25.95 -4.78
C ASP A 447 -0.31 -26.11 -6.04
N ASN A 448 -0.60 -25.39 -7.13
CA ASN A 448 0.23 -25.42 -8.34
C ASN A 448 1.64 -24.89 -8.07
N VAL A 449 1.81 -24.03 -7.06
CA VAL A 449 3.11 -23.54 -6.61
C VAL A 449 4.03 -24.68 -6.15
N ARG A 450 3.48 -25.81 -5.68
CA ARG A 450 4.24 -27.01 -5.31
C ARG A 450 4.70 -27.84 -6.52
N SER A 451 4.07 -27.66 -7.68
CA SER A 451 4.39 -28.43 -8.91
C SER A 451 5.80 -28.14 -9.45
N GLY A 452 6.54 -29.14 -9.94
CA GLY A 452 7.94 -28.96 -10.39
C GLY A 452 8.15 -28.00 -11.59
N ASN A 453 7.09 -27.47 -12.20
CA ASN A 453 7.11 -26.73 -13.47
C ASN A 453 6.62 -25.29 -13.37
N ILE A 454 6.90 -24.62 -12.24
CA ILE A 454 6.62 -23.18 -12.10
C ILE A 454 7.36 -22.34 -13.15
N THR A 455 6.70 -21.31 -13.68
CA THR A 455 7.24 -20.41 -14.71
C THR A 455 7.05 -18.95 -14.31
N ALA A 456 7.66 -18.01 -15.05
CA ALA A 456 7.49 -16.58 -14.79
C ALA A 456 6.05 -16.06 -15.00
N ARG A 457 5.17 -16.86 -15.61
CA ARG A 457 3.73 -16.54 -15.78
C ARG A 457 2.86 -17.13 -14.68
N ASP A 458 3.46 -17.84 -13.72
CA ASP A 458 2.73 -18.38 -12.59
C ASP A 458 2.02 -17.25 -11.81
N PRO A 459 0.76 -17.45 -11.37
CA PRO A 459 0.02 -16.43 -10.65
C PRO A 459 0.75 -15.91 -9.41
N ALA A 460 1.47 -16.75 -8.66
CA ALA A 460 2.22 -16.31 -7.48
C ALA A 460 3.37 -15.35 -7.85
N ILE A 461 4.09 -15.64 -8.95
CA ILE A 461 5.16 -14.76 -9.46
C ILE A 461 4.59 -13.43 -9.95
N MET A 462 3.46 -13.46 -10.65
CA MET A 462 2.76 -12.25 -11.10
C MET A 462 2.21 -11.44 -9.92
N GLY A 463 1.75 -12.11 -8.86
CA GLY A 463 1.34 -11.49 -7.61
C GLY A 463 2.51 -10.77 -6.93
N LEU A 464 3.67 -11.42 -6.83
CA LEU A 464 4.90 -10.79 -6.32
C LEU A 464 5.31 -9.55 -7.11
N ARG A 465 5.19 -9.58 -8.46
CA ARG A 465 5.42 -8.39 -9.29
C ARG A 465 4.53 -7.23 -8.87
N ASN A 466 3.23 -7.51 -8.69
CA ASN A 466 2.26 -6.49 -8.31
C ASN A 466 2.51 -5.98 -6.88
N ILE A 467 2.91 -6.85 -5.94
CA ILE A 467 3.32 -6.46 -4.59
C ILE A 467 4.52 -5.51 -4.65
N LEU A 468 5.57 -5.84 -5.40
CA LEU A 468 6.74 -4.97 -5.56
C LEU A 468 6.38 -3.61 -6.18
N LYS A 469 5.43 -3.59 -7.12
CA LYS A 469 4.90 -2.33 -7.66
C LYS A 469 4.16 -1.51 -6.60
N VAL A 470 3.37 -2.16 -5.73
CA VAL A 470 2.75 -1.48 -4.58
C VAL A 470 3.82 -0.92 -3.65
N CYS A 471 4.86 -1.70 -3.34
CA CYS A 471 5.98 -1.22 -2.53
C CYS A 471 6.63 0.04 -3.12
N CYS A 472 6.82 0.08 -4.45
CA CYS A 472 7.42 1.22 -5.12
C CYS A 472 6.53 2.46 -5.15
N THR A 473 5.22 2.31 -4.99
CA THR A 473 4.26 3.43 -5.08
C THR A 473 3.84 3.97 -3.72
N HIS A 474 4.22 3.30 -2.63
CA HIS A 474 3.81 3.61 -1.26
C HIS A 474 5.02 3.60 -0.28
N ASP A 475 6.22 3.92 -0.78
CA ASP A 475 7.44 4.10 0.03
C ASP A 475 7.76 2.94 1.00
N ILE A 476 7.49 1.71 0.55
CA ILE A 476 7.91 0.50 1.25
C ILE A 476 9.34 0.20 0.80
N THR A 477 10.29 0.51 1.66
CA THR A 477 11.73 0.42 1.38
C THR A 477 12.27 -0.97 1.64
N THR A 478 11.64 -1.74 2.54
CA THR A 478 12.04 -3.11 2.87
C THR A 478 10.91 -4.09 2.62
N ILE A 479 11.16 -5.19 1.90
CA ILE A 479 10.16 -6.24 1.65
C ILE A 479 10.74 -7.62 1.88
N THR A 480 10.07 -8.43 2.70
CA THR A 480 10.42 -9.84 2.95
C THR A 480 9.56 -10.76 2.08
N ILE A 481 10.21 -11.59 1.27
CA ILE A 481 9.59 -12.48 0.27
C ILE A 481 9.98 -13.94 0.56
N PRO A 482 9.02 -14.87 0.71
CA PRO A 482 9.30 -16.31 0.76
C PRO A 482 9.94 -16.78 -0.56
N LEU A 483 11.24 -17.06 -0.55
CA LEU A 483 12.05 -17.33 -1.74
C LEU A 483 11.57 -18.56 -2.50
N LEU A 484 11.16 -19.60 -1.77
CA LEU A 484 10.70 -20.86 -2.33
C LEU A 484 9.19 -20.89 -2.60
N LEU A 485 8.49 -19.77 -2.37
CA LEU A 485 7.04 -19.65 -2.42
C LEU A 485 6.32 -20.70 -1.55
N VAL A 486 6.93 -21.04 -0.41
CA VAL A 486 6.38 -21.87 0.65
C VAL A 486 6.93 -21.42 2.00
N HIS A 487 6.20 -21.71 3.08
CA HIS A 487 6.63 -21.40 4.45
C HIS A 487 7.37 -22.57 5.12
N ASP A 488 7.04 -23.80 4.73
CA ASP A 488 7.62 -25.03 5.29
C ASP A 488 8.13 -25.96 4.19
N MET A 489 9.21 -26.69 4.50
CA MET A 489 9.73 -27.75 3.64
C MET A 489 8.86 -29.01 3.75
N SER A 490 8.71 -29.70 2.63
CA SER A 490 8.03 -31.00 2.55
C SER A 490 8.91 -32.01 1.81
N GLU A 491 8.65 -33.30 1.97
CA GLU A 491 9.50 -34.38 1.44
C GLU A 491 9.66 -34.34 -0.10
N GLU A 492 8.67 -33.79 -0.81
CA GLU A 492 8.68 -33.62 -2.27
C GLU A 492 9.67 -32.54 -2.77
N MET A 493 10.17 -31.68 -1.87
CA MET A 493 11.02 -30.53 -2.21
C MET A 493 12.50 -30.91 -2.25
N THR A 494 12.90 -31.52 -3.37
CA THR A 494 14.30 -31.91 -3.64
C THR A 494 15.23 -30.70 -3.84
N ILE A 495 16.55 -30.93 -3.80
CA ILE A 495 17.54 -29.87 -4.04
C ILE A 495 17.31 -29.15 -5.40
N PRO A 496 17.15 -29.85 -6.54
CA PRO A 496 16.87 -29.21 -7.82
C PRO A 496 15.57 -28.39 -7.83
N TRP A 497 14.56 -28.83 -7.06
CA TRP A 497 13.28 -28.14 -6.93
C TRP A 497 13.46 -26.76 -6.29
N CYS A 498 14.29 -26.66 -5.24
CA CYS A 498 14.58 -25.40 -4.55
C CYS A 498 15.41 -24.46 -5.41
N LEU A 499 16.49 -24.98 -6.02
CA LEU A 499 17.40 -24.18 -6.84
C LEU A 499 16.66 -23.56 -8.04
N LYS A 500 15.86 -24.35 -8.77
CA LYS A 500 15.08 -23.86 -9.93
C LYS A 500 14.10 -22.74 -9.54
N ARG A 501 13.47 -22.84 -8.36
CA ARG A 501 12.54 -21.83 -7.84
C ARG A 501 13.24 -20.57 -7.39
N ALA A 502 14.29 -20.71 -6.60
CA ALA A 502 15.09 -19.58 -6.15
C ALA A 502 15.64 -18.81 -7.36
N GLU A 503 16.15 -19.53 -8.38
CA GLU A 503 16.60 -18.91 -9.62
C GLU A 503 15.50 -18.10 -10.31
N LEU A 504 14.30 -18.70 -10.43
CA LEU A 504 13.15 -18.05 -11.03
C LEU A 504 12.74 -16.79 -10.26
N VAL A 505 12.58 -16.89 -8.94
CA VAL A 505 12.18 -15.77 -8.08
C VAL A 505 13.24 -14.67 -8.10
N PHE A 506 14.53 -15.00 -7.95
CA PHE A 506 15.63 -14.05 -8.07
C PHE A 506 15.62 -13.32 -9.41
N LYS A 507 15.50 -14.04 -10.52
CA LYS A 507 15.46 -13.43 -11.87
C LYS A 507 14.22 -12.55 -12.06
N CYS A 508 13.06 -12.98 -11.57
CA CYS A 508 11.83 -12.20 -11.66
C CYS A 508 11.93 -10.91 -10.84
N VAL A 509 12.32 -11.02 -9.57
CA VAL A 509 12.52 -9.85 -8.69
C VAL A 509 13.55 -8.89 -9.28
N LYS A 510 14.69 -9.39 -9.80
CA LYS A 510 15.67 -8.57 -10.51
C LYS A 510 15.04 -7.80 -11.67
N GLY A 511 14.28 -8.50 -12.52
CA GLY A 511 13.59 -7.89 -13.66
C GLY A 511 12.60 -6.82 -13.24
N PHE A 512 11.82 -7.08 -12.18
CA PHE A 512 10.83 -6.15 -11.65
C PHE A 512 11.48 -4.92 -11.02
N MET A 513 12.56 -5.09 -10.23
CA MET A 513 13.32 -3.96 -9.69
C MET A 513 13.92 -3.09 -10.80
N MET A 514 14.44 -3.70 -11.87
CA MET A 514 14.95 -2.96 -13.03
C MET A 514 13.85 -2.20 -13.78
N GLU A 515 12.65 -2.76 -13.89
CA GLU A 515 11.49 -2.09 -14.50
C GLU A 515 11.06 -0.86 -13.67
N MET A 516 10.98 -1.04 -12.34
CA MET A 516 10.51 -0.01 -11.41
C MET A 516 11.54 1.07 -11.09
N ALA A 517 12.84 0.83 -11.34
CA ALA A 517 13.89 1.83 -11.11
C ALA A 517 13.66 3.16 -11.85
N SER A 518 12.90 3.13 -12.96
CA SER A 518 12.51 4.32 -13.71
C SER A 518 11.45 5.19 -13.03
N TRP A 519 10.70 4.66 -12.05
CA TRP A 519 9.55 5.34 -11.45
C TRP A 519 9.87 6.03 -10.13
N ASP A 520 11.03 5.73 -9.55
CA ASP A 520 11.24 5.85 -8.11
C ASP A 520 12.38 6.80 -7.72
N GLY A 521 12.92 7.57 -8.66
CA GLY A 521 13.93 8.59 -8.38
C GLY A 521 15.26 8.08 -7.78
N GLY A 522 15.47 6.77 -7.72
CA GLY A 522 16.70 6.15 -7.21
C GLY A 522 16.71 5.81 -5.72
N ILE A 523 15.55 5.67 -5.06
CA ILE A 523 15.47 5.27 -3.66
C ILE A 523 16.06 3.85 -3.48
N SER A 524 16.98 3.72 -2.53
CA SER A 524 17.54 2.41 -2.16
C SER A 524 16.49 1.57 -1.46
N ARG A 525 16.47 0.28 -1.78
CA ARG A 525 15.50 -0.69 -1.23
C ARG A 525 16.22 -1.93 -0.74
N THR A 526 15.65 -2.56 0.26
CA THR A 526 16.09 -3.83 0.81
C THR A 526 15.08 -4.92 0.44
N VAL A 527 15.50 -5.89 -0.38
CA VAL A 527 14.70 -7.10 -0.63
C VAL A 527 15.27 -8.25 0.19
N GLN A 528 14.49 -8.72 1.14
CA GLN A 528 14.83 -9.84 1.98
C GLN A 528 14.17 -11.12 1.44
N PHE A 529 14.99 -12.09 1.08
CA PHE A 529 14.56 -13.42 0.69
C PHE A 529 14.56 -14.33 1.92
N LEU A 530 13.39 -14.85 2.26
CA LEU A 530 13.20 -15.76 3.38
C LEU A 530 13.19 -17.20 2.87
N VAL A 531 13.98 -18.06 3.50
CA VAL A 531 13.91 -19.52 3.31
C VAL A 531 13.42 -20.18 4.60
N PRO A 532 12.63 -21.28 4.50
CA PRO A 532 12.10 -21.98 5.66
C PRO A 532 13.20 -22.38 6.66
N GLN A 533 12.89 -22.33 7.95
CA GLN A 533 13.84 -22.69 9.01
C GLN A 533 14.35 -24.14 8.90
N SER A 534 13.53 -25.02 8.34
CA SER A 534 13.83 -26.45 8.18
C SER A 534 14.83 -26.77 7.06
N ILE A 535 15.32 -25.78 6.31
CA ILE A 535 16.29 -25.99 5.23
C ILE A 535 17.69 -26.31 5.79
N SER A 536 18.41 -27.19 5.09
CA SER A 536 19.80 -27.52 5.45
C SER A 536 20.74 -26.33 5.22
N GLU A 537 21.82 -26.25 6.01
CA GLU A 537 22.83 -25.19 5.85
C GLU A 537 23.50 -25.24 4.49
N GLU A 538 23.78 -26.45 3.98
CA GLU A 538 24.38 -26.65 2.66
C GLU A 538 23.49 -26.04 1.56
N MET A 539 22.18 -26.30 1.61
CA MET A 539 21.25 -25.71 0.66
C MET A 539 21.19 -24.18 0.81
N PHE A 540 21.19 -23.65 2.04
CA PHE A 540 21.25 -22.20 2.27
C PHE A 540 22.45 -21.57 1.56
N TYR A 541 23.65 -22.15 1.69
CA TYR A 541 24.84 -21.63 1.01
C TYR A 541 24.77 -21.80 -0.52
N GLN A 542 24.15 -22.87 -1.03
CA GLN A 542 23.91 -23.00 -2.47
C GLN A 542 23.00 -21.88 -3.00
N LEU A 543 21.91 -21.57 -2.28
CA LEU A 543 21.01 -20.46 -2.61
C LEU A 543 21.72 -19.11 -2.51
N SER A 544 22.56 -18.93 -1.50
CA SER A 544 23.34 -17.70 -1.32
C SER A 544 24.31 -17.46 -2.47
N ASN A 545 25.03 -18.50 -2.91
CA ASN A 545 25.96 -18.42 -4.03
C ASN A 545 25.30 -18.06 -5.37
N MET A 546 23.98 -18.22 -5.51
CA MET A 546 23.24 -17.79 -6.70
C MET A 546 23.04 -16.28 -6.76
N LEU A 547 22.99 -15.58 -5.62
CA LEU A 547 22.75 -14.14 -5.57
C LEU A 547 23.82 -13.34 -6.33
N PRO A 548 25.14 -13.53 -6.10
CA PRO A 548 26.18 -12.87 -6.88
C PRO A 548 26.19 -13.22 -8.38
N GLN A 549 25.72 -14.42 -8.73
CA GLN A 549 25.67 -14.85 -10.13
C GLN A 549 24.52 -14.16 -10.89
N ILE A 550 23.36 -13.99 -10.24
CA ILE A 550 22.16 -13.42 -10.85
C ILE A 550 22.17 -11.90 -10.77
N PHE A 551 22.40 -11.35 -9.58
CA PHE A 551 22.55 -9.92 -9.34
C PHE A 551 24.04 -9.64 -9.34
N ARG A 552 24.57 -8.91 -10.33
CA ARG A 552 26.01 -8.57 -10.33
C ARG A 552 26.33 -7.78 -9.04
N VAL A 553 26.86 -8.45 -8.03
CA VAL A 553 27.20 -7.86 -6.73
C VAL A 553 28.49 -7.05 -6.89
N SER A 554 28.56 -5.88 -6.26
CA SER A 554 29.79 -5.11 -6.22
C SER A 554 30.78 -5.77 -5.29
N SER A 555 31.89 -6.29 -5.82
CA SER A 555 33.03 -6.71 -5.00
C SER A 555 33.69 -5.47 -4.38
N THR A 556 33.79 -5.41 -3.05
CA THR A 556 34.64 -4.43 -2.38
C THR A 556 36.08 -4.67 -2.83
N LEU A 557 36.73 -3.65 -3.40
CA LEU A 557 38.16 -3.66 -3.71
C LEU A 557 38.92 -3.76 -2.38
N THR A 558 39.47 -4.93 -2.08
CA THR A 558 40.45 -5.11 -1.01
C THR A 558 41.73 -4.40 -1.43
N LEU A 559 41.90 -3.16 -0.98
CA LEU A 559 43.17 -2.44 -1.08
C LEU A 559 44.17 -3.10 -0.12
N THR A 560 44.81 -4.19 -0.55
CA THR A 560 46.00 -4.68 0.13
C THR A 560 47.13 -3.67 -0.11
N SER A 561 47.38 -2.81 0.87
CA SER A 561 48.58 -1.99 0.91
C SER A 561 49.80 -2.93 0.92
N LYS A 562 50.50 -3.03 -0.21
CA LYS A 562 51.83 -3.64 -0.23
C LYS A 562 52.76 -2.79 0.63
N ARG A 563 53.31 -3.38 1.70
CA ARG A 563 54.51 -2.89 2.36
C ARG A 563 55.74 -3.25 1.55
#